data_AF-E1ZML2-F1
#
_entry.id   AF-E1ZML2-F1
#
_cell.length_a   1.000
_cell.length_b   1.000
_cell.length_c   1.000
_cell.angle_alpha   90.00
_cell.angle_beta   90.00
_cell.angle_gamma   90.00
#
_symmetry.space_group_name_H-M   'P 1'
#
loop_
_entity.id
_entity.type
_entity.pdbx_description
1 polymer ?
#
loop_
_entity_poly.entity_id
_entity_poly.type
_entity_poly.pdbx_seq_one_letter_code
_entity_poly.pdbx_strand_id
1 'polypeptide(L)'
;MAAQKTAQPRLVNRLLYRSRQRGFLELDLLVGMWAEKELPQMSVEQMREFEVVLGQENPDMFKWLTAQAEAPEELRHNRTFAALQAHVQALRDRHHSVPRAAGEAPKEWVRGWSDSGKDLGSGGLASSSGGGGGSRAGGSS
;
A
#
# COMPACT_ATOMS: atom_id res chain seq x y z
N MET A 1 -32.87 -28.55 -1.49
CA MET A 1 -31.76 -28.55 -2.47
C MET A 1 -31.95 -27.36 -3.41
N ALA A 2 -31.30 -26.23 -3.14
CA ALA A 2 -31.32 -25.10 -4.06
C ALA A 2 -30.14 -25.24 -5.02
N ALA A 3 -30.43 -25.43 -6.30
CA ALA A 3 -29.42 -25.39 -7.35
C ALA A 3 -28.82 -23.98 -7.39
N GLN A 4 -27.63 -23.82 -6.83
CA GLN A 4 -26.90 -22.56 -6.86
C GLN A 4 -26.50 -22.32 -8.32
N LYS A 5 -27.17 -21.39 -8.99
CA LYS A 5 -26.85 -20.99 -10.36
C LYS A 5 -25.41 -20.50 -10.39
N THR A 6 -24.55 -21.26 -11.04
CA THR A 6 -23.15 -20.94 -11.23
C THR A 6 -22.98 -19.59 -11.93
N ALA A 7 -21.97 -18.86 -11.48
CA ALA A 7 -21.49 -17.60 -12.01
C ALA A 7 -21.54 -17.51 -13.55
N GLN A 8 -22.22 -16.49 -14.10
CA GLN A 8 -22.23 -16.25 -15.54
C GLN A 8 -20.84 -15.79 -16.01
N PRO A 9 -20.13 -16.51 -16.90
CA PRO A 9 -18.74 -16.18 -17.26
C PRO A 9 -18.56 -14.76 -17.80
N ARG A 10 -19.55 -14.24 -18.53
CA ARG A 10 -19.54 -12.85 -19.04
C ARG A 10 -19.62 -11.81 -17.93
N LEU A 11 -20.36 -12.07 -16.85
CA LEU A 11 -20.48 -11.17 -15.71
C LEU A 11 -19.19 -11.19 -14.88
N VAL A 12 -18.65 -12.39 -14.63
CA VAL A 12 -17.35 -12.57 -13.96
C VAL A 12 -16.26 -11.78 -14.65
N ASN A 13 -16.09 -11.97 -15.97
CA ASN A 13 -15.02 -11.30 -16.71
C ASN A 13 -15.15 -9.78 -16.66
N ARG A 14 -16.39 -9.26 -16.70
CA ARG A 14 -16.66 -7.81 -16.60
C ARG A 14 -16.29 -7.26 -15.23
N LEU A 15 -16.71 -7.93 -14.16
CA LEU A 15 -16.43 -7.52 -12.79
C LEU A 15 -14.95 -7.65 -12.45
N LEU A 16 -14.30 -8.71 -12.92
CA LEU A 16 -12.85 -8.90 -12.77
C LEU A 16 -12.07 -7.81 -13.49
N TYR A 17 -12.44 -7.49 -14.74
CA TYR A 17 -11.82 -6.41 -15.49
C TYR A 17 -11.97 -5.07 -14.75
N ARG A 18 -13.20 -4.73 -14.32
CA ARG A 18 -13.48 -3.50 -13.56
C ARG A 18 -12.74 -3.44 -12.21
N SER A 19 -12.42 -4.58 -11.62
CA SER A 19 -11.64 -4.66 -10.38
C SER A 19 -10.16 -4.38 -10.57
N ARG A 20 -9.62 -4.53 -11.81
CA ARG A 20 -8.20 -4.40 -12.14
C ARG A 20 -7.83 -3.12 -12.89
N GLN A 21 -8.83 -2.36 -13.32
CA GLN A 21 -8.67 -1.24 -14.26
C GLN A 21 -9.23 0.04 -13.64
N ARG A 22 -8.80 0.35 -12.40
CA ARG A 22 -9.23 1.55 -11.69
C ARG A 22 -8.24 2.70 -11.76
N GLY A 23 -7.00 2.42 -12.17
CA GLY A 23 -5.93 3.42 -12.19
C GLY A 23 -5.38 3.72 -10.79
N PHE A 24 -5.58 2.81 -9.83
CA PHE A 24 -5.08 2.93 -8.46
C PHE A 24 -4.52 1.57 -8.05
N LEU A 25 -3.21 1.40 -8.25
CA LEU A 25 -2.53 0.11 -8.26
C LEU A 25 -2.78 -0.70 -6.98
N GLU A 26 -2.75 -0.05 -5.82
CA GLU A 26 -2.98 -0.70 -4.53
C GLU A 26 -4.38 -1.32 -4.46
N LEU A 27 -5.40 -0.61 -4.93
CA LEU A 27 -6.77 -1.15 -5.00
C LEU A 27 -6.91 -2.23 -6.06
N ASP A 28 -6.29 -2.02 -7.23
CA ASP A 28 -6.32 -3.00 -8.31
C ASP A 28 -5.74 -4.35 -7.86
N LEU A 29 -4.70 -4.34 -7.03
CA LEU A 29 -4.13 -5.54 -6.39
C LEU A 29 -5.06 -6.11 -5.32
N LEU A 30 -5.49 -5.30 -4.35
CA LEU A 30 -6.32 -5.75 -3.23
C LEU A 30 -7.65 -6.37 -3.69
N VAL A 31 -8.37 -5.64 -4.55
CA VAL A 31 -9.68 -6.05 -5.05
C VAL A 31 -9.53 -7.08 -6.16
N GLY A 32 -8.55 -6.93 -7.05
CA GLY A 32 -8.34 -7.83 -8.18
C GLY A 32 -7.93 -9.25 -7.78
N MET A 33 -7.08 -9.42 -6.76
CA MET A 33 -6.71 -10.74 -6.25
C MET A 33 -7.90 -11.45 -5.59
N TRP A 34 -8.68 -10.70 -4.80
CA TRP A 34 -9.87 -11.24 -4.15
C TRP A 34 -10.95 -11.62 -5.18
N ALA A 35 -11.20 -10.74 -6.16
CA ALA A 35 -12.17 -10.96 -7.21
C ALA A 35 -11.86 -12.19 -8.07
N GLU A 36 -10.58 -12.45 -8.40
CA GLU A 36 -10.19 -13.64 -9.17
C GLU A 36 -10.56 -14.95 -8.44
N LYS A 37 -10.41 -14.98 -7.12
CA LYS A 37 -10.67 -16.16 -6.29
C LYS A 37 -12.17 -16.37 -6.01
N GLU A 38 -12.90 -15.30 -5.77
CA GLU A 38 -14.26 -15.37 -5.22
C GLU A 38 -15.35 -15.26 -6.32
N LEU A 39 -15.14 -14.47 -7.38
CA LEU A 39 -16.15 -14.28 -8.45
C LEU A 39 -16.62 -15.59 -9.11
N PRO A 40 -15.78 -16.62 -9.36
CA PRO A 40 -16.25 -17.88 -9.95
C PRO A 40 -17.23 -18.65 -9.05
N GLN A 41 -17.22 -18.39 -7.74
CA GLN A 41 -17.99 -19.10 -6.72
C GLN A 41 -19.21 -18.31 -6.24
N MET A 42 -19.30 -17.03 -6.58
CA MET A 42 -20.37 -16.13 -6.15
C MET A 42 -21.69 -16.38 -6.87
N SER A 43 -22.79 -16.16 -6.15
CA SER A 43 -24.13 -16.08 -6.74
C SER A 43 -24.33 -14.77 -7.52
N VAL A 44 -25.37 -14.71 -8.35
CA VAL A 44 -25.69 -13.49 -9.13
C VAL A 44 -26.03 -12.32 -8.19
N GLU A 45 -26.63 -12.59 -7.04
CA GLU A 45 -26.95 -11.60 -6.03
C GLU A 45 -25.69 -11.01 -5.41
N GLN A 46 -24.71 -11.85 -5.04
CA GLN A 46 -23.40 -11.40 -4.54
C GLN A 46 -22.62 -10.62 -5.60
N MET A 47 -22.73 -11.00 -6.88
CA MET A 47 -22.12 -10.23 -7.96
C MET A 47 -22.73 -8.83 -8.14
N ARG A 48 -24.05 -8.69 -7.91
CA ARG A 48 -24.72 -7.38 -7.92
C ARG A 48 -24.29 -6.53 -6.74
N GLU A 49 -24.20 -7.14 -5.56
CA GLU A 49 -23.62 -6.49 -4.38
C GLU A 49 -22.17 -6.04 -4.65
N PHE A 50 -21.38 -6.87 -5.33
CA PHE A 50 -20.02 -6.50 -5.71
C PHE A 50 -19.99 -5.33 -6.68
N GLU A 51 -20.91 -5.30 -7.65
CA GLU A 51 -21.02 -4.19 -8.60
C GLU A 51 -21.28 -2.84 -7.90
N VAL A 52 -22.08 -2.84 -6.82
CA VAL A 52 -22.30 -1.65 -5.96
C VAL A 52 -21.01 -1.20 -5.28
N VAL A 53 -20.22 -2.15 -4.76
CA VAL A 53 -18.89 -1.84 -4.19
C VAL A 53 -17.97 -1.28 -5.27
N LEU A 54 -18.00 -1.87 -6.47
CA LEU A 54 -17.20 -1.39 -7.58
C LEU A 54 -17.68 -0.04 -8.16
N GLY A 55 -18.85 0.45 -7.75
CA GLY A 55 -19.34 1.78 -8.09
C GLY A 55 -18.76 2.90 -7.23
N GLN A 56 -18.02 2.57 -6.17
CA GLN A 56 -17.46 3.56 -5.24
C GLN A 56 -16.19 4.21 -5.78
N GLU A 57 -15.96 5.45 -5.34
CA GLU A 57 -14.75 6.23 -5.65
C GLU A 57 -13.51 5.59 -5.02
N ASN A 58 -12.40 5.61 -5.75
CA ASN A 58 -11.17 4.93 -5.33
C ASN A 58 -10.62 5.42 -3.97
N PRO A 59 -10.49 6.73 -3.69
CA PRO A 59 -9.90 7.20 -2.44
C PRO A 59 -10.68 6.75 -1.21
N ASP A 60 -12.01 6.77 -1.29
CA ASP A 60 -12.86 6.41 -0.16
C ASP A 60 -12.98 4.90 0.00
N MET A 61 -13.10 4.16 -1.11
CA MET A 61 -13.03 2.70 -1.09
C MET A 61 -11.72 2.21 -0.44
N PHE A 62 -10.59 2.84 -0.73
CA PHE A 62 -9.32 2.49 -0.10
C PHE A 62 -9.35 2.72 1.42
N LYS A 63 -9.84 3.87 1.88
CA LYS A 63 -9.94 4.18 3.32
C LYS A 63 -10.83 3.17 4.05
N TRP A 64 -11.95 2.78 3.46
CA TRP A 64 -12.88 1.82 4.07
C TRP A 64 -12.31 0.40 4.11
N LEU A 65 -11.68 -0.05 3.02
CA LEU A 65 -11.07 -1.39 2.95
C LEU A 65 -9.89 -1.55 3.90
N THR A 66 -9.12 -0.48 4.11
CA THR A 66 -7.97 -0.46 5.03
C THR A 66 -8.34 -0.10 6.47
N ALA A 67 -9.64 0.06 6.77
CA ALA A 67 -10.18 0.47 8.06
C ALA A 67 -9.64 1.82 8.58
N GLN A 68 -9.26 2.73 7.68
CA GLN A 68 -8.88 4.11 8.01
C GLN A 68 -10.11 5.01 8.24
N ALA A 69 -11.25 4.64 7.65
CA ALA A 69 -12.53 5.31 7.85
C ALA A 69 -13.67 4.29 7.86
N GLU A 70 -14.80 4.66 8.47
CA GLU A 70 -15.99 3.83 8.47
C GLU A 70 -16.72 3.93 7.12
N ALA A 71 -17.16 2.79 6.59
CA ALA A 71 -17.94 2.74 5.37
C ALA A 71 -19.38 3.24 5.61
N PRO A 72 -20.03 3.85 4.61
CA PRO A 72 -21.45 4.16 4.62
C PRO A 72 -22.32 2.94 4.97
N GLU A 73 -23.49 3.18 5.56
CA GLU A 73 -24.39 2.14 6.05
C GLU A 73 -24.80 1.14 4.96
N GLU A 74 -25.01 1.65 3.75
CA GLU A 74 -25.36 0.88 2.57
C GLU A 74 -24.29 -0.17 2.21
N LEU A 75 -23.01 0.16 2.43
CA LEU A 75 -21.89 -0.76 2.21
C LEU A 75 -21.66 -1.68 3.40
N ARG A 76 -21.93 -1.24 4.63
CA ARG A 76 -21.81 -2.10 5.83
C ARG A 76 -22.80 -3.25 5.82
N HIS A 77 -23.99 -3.06 5.25
CA HIS A 77 -24.98 -4.14 5.10
C HIS A 77 -24.70 -5.09 3.94
N ASN A 78 -23.77 -4.73 3.05
CA ASN A 78 -23.39 -5.53 1.91
C ASN A 78 -22.44 -6.67 2.34
N ARG A 79 -22.88 -7.92 2.16
CA ARG A 79 -22.10 -9.10 2.59
C ARG A 79 -20.81 -9.26 1.81
N THR A 80 -20.85 -8.89 0.54
CA THR A 80 -19.71 -8.96 -0.38
C THR A 80 -18.64 -7.93 0.00
N PHE A 81 -19.05 -6.73 0.43
CA PHE A 81 -18.15 -5.73 0.97
C PHE A 81 -17.46 -6.23 2.25
N ALA A 82 -18.22 -6.77 3.20
CA ALA A 82 -17.68 -7.32 4.45
C ALA A 82 -16.65 -8.44 4.19
N ALA A 83 -16.93 -9.33 3.24
CA ALA A 83 -16.01 -10.40 2.85
C ALA A 83 -14.70 -9.86 2.22
N LEU A 84 -14.80 -8.83 1.37
CA LEU A 84 -13.63 -8.16 0.80
C LEU A 84 -12.81 -7.43 1.87
N GLN A 85 -13.46 -6.68 2.76
CA GLN A 85 -12.78 -5.98 3.86
C GLN A 85 -12.06 -6.96 4.78
N ALA A 86 -12.69 -8.09 5.13
CA ALA A 86 -12.07 -9.15 5.92
C ALA A 86 -10.84 -9.76 5.21
N HIS A 87 -10.87 -9.92 3.88
CA HIS A 87 -9.72 -10.38 3.11
C HIS A 87 -8.55 -9.39 3.16
N VAL A 88 -8.83 -8.09 2.98
CA VAL A 88 -7.81 -7.03 3.06
C VAL A 88 -7.20 -6.99 4.46
N GLN A 89 -8.02 -7.09 5.50
CA GLN A 89 -7.57 -7.15 6.89
C GLN A 89 -6.66 -8.36 7.14
N ALA A 90 -7.06 -9.55 6.68
CA ALA A 90 -6.23 -10.76 6.79
C ALA A 90 -4.93 -10.68 5.98
N LEU A 91 -4.92 -9.95 4.85
CA LEU A 91 -3.69 -9.69 4.10
C LEU A 91 -2.76 -8.76 4.89
N ARG A 92 -3.29 -7.69 5.47
CA ARG A 92 -2.53 -6.78 6.34
C ARG A 92 -1.87 -7.56 7.48
N ASP A 93 -2.63 -8.39 8.18
CA ASP A 93 -2.13 -9.10 9.37
C ASP A 93 -1.04 -10.13 9.02
N ARG A 94 -1.12 -10.75 7.83
CA ARG A 94 -0.07 -11.63 7.30
C ARG A 94 1.23 -10.89 6.93
N HIS A 95 1.15 -9.62 6.53
CA HIS A 95 2.31 -8.82 6.13
C HIS A 95 2.84 -7.91 7.25
N HIS A 96 2.05 -7.64 8.30
CA HIS A 96 2.43 -6.83 9.45
C HIS A 96 3.33 -7.58 10.45
N SER A 97 3.71 -8.83 10.17
CA SER A 97 4.79 -9.53 10.87
C SER A 97 6.16 -9.07 10.36
N VAL A 98 6.45 -7.78 10.47
CA VAL A 98 7.83 -7.32 10.66
C VAL A 98 7.95 -7.17 12.18
N PRO A 99 8.72 -8.03 12.89
CA PRO A 99 9.07 -7.68 14.25
C PRO A 99 9.73 -6.31 14.16
N ARG A 100 9.14 -5.30 14.79
CA ARG A 100 9.84 -4.04 15.06
C ARG A 100 10.94 -4.42 16.04
N ALA A 101 12.03 -4.97 15.51
CA ALA A 101 13.23 -5.25 16.27
C ALA A 101 13.64 -3.91 16.85
N ALA A 102 13.53 -3.80 18.16
CA ALA A 102 14.16 -2.73 18.90
C ALA A 102 15.66 -2.78 18.56
N GLY A 103 16.16 -1.75 17.85
CA GLY A 103 17.59 -1.45 17.79
C GLY A 103 18.46 -2.15 16.74
N GLU A 104 18.01 -2.36 15.49
CA GLU A 104 18.97 -2.64 14.40
C GLU A 104 19.56 -1.33 13.85
N ALA A 105 20.90 -1.23 13.92
CA ALA A 105 21.68 -0.12 13.38
C ALA A 105 21.39 0.11 11.87
N PRO A 106 21.48 1.36 11.37
CA PRO A 106 21.16 1.66 9.99
C PRO A 106 22.09 0.88 9.04
N LYS A 107 21.48 0.05 8.18
CA LYS A 107 22.22 -0.71 7.15
C LYS A 107 22.83 0.26 6.13
N GLU A 108 24.11 0.05 5.80
CA GLU A 108 24.92 0.95 4.96
C GLU A 108 24.31 1.29 3.59
N TRP A 109 23.46 0.41 3.03
CA TRP A 109 22.80 0.63 1.74
C TRP A 109 21.70 1.71 1.79
N VAL A 110 21.22 2.11 2.97
CA VAL A 110 20.24 3.21 3.17
C VAL A 110 20.91 4.60 3.09
N ARG A 111 22.24 4.66 3.07
CA ARG A 111 23.01 5.92 3.08
C ARG A 111 22.90 6.74 1.78
N GLY A 112 22.43 6.13 0.69
CA GLY A 112 22.33 6.78 -0.62
C GLY A 112 20.96 7.37 -0.99
N TRP A 113 19.92 7.14 -0.19
CA TRP A 113 18.54 7.58 -0.46
C TRP A 113 18.04 8.65 0.52
N SER A 114 18.95 9.48 1.01
CA SER A 114 18.54 10.71 1.70
C SER A 114 18.36 11.80 0.63
N ASP A 115 17.10 12.05 0.27
CA ASP A 115 16.72 13.31 -0.38
C ASP A 115 16.97 14.43 0.63
N SER A 116 18.14 15.05 0.51
CA SER A 116 18.43 16.34 1.11
C SER A 116 18.58 17.32 -0.03
N GLY A 117 17.46 17.66 -0.67
CA GLY A 117 17.34 18.89 -1.42
C GLY A 117 17.72 20.07 -0.54
N LYS A 118 18.97 20.51 -0.64
CA LYS A 118 19.38 21.86 -0.29
C LYS A 118 20.51 22.33 -1.21
N ASP A 119 20.11 23.28 -2.05
CA ASP A 119 20.90 24.44 -2.47
C ASP A 119 22.06 24.19 -3.44
N LEU A 120 21.73 24.01 -4.72
CA LEU A 120 22.63 24.41 -5.81
C LEU A 120 22.65 25.95 -5.88
N GLY A 121 23.68 26.56 -5.30
CA GLY A 121 23.94 27.99 -5.48
C GLY A 121 25.23 28.46 -4.84
N SER A 122 26.15 28.97 -5.69
CA SER A 122 27.41 29.68 -5.37
C SER A 122 28.60 28.74 -5.08
N GLY A 123 29.64 28.60 -5.90
CA GLY A 123 30.33 29.64 -6.67
C GLY A 123 31.48 30.19 -5.82
N GLY A 124 32.72 29.73 -6.04
CA GLY A 124 33.88 30.29 -5.35
C GLY A 124 35.13 29.40 -5.38
N LEU A 125 35.93 29.56 -6.43
CA LEU A 125 37.31 29.09 -6.48
C LEU A 125 38.15 29.83 -5.42
N ALA A 126 39.07 29.13 -4.75
CA ALA A 126 40.39 29.69 -4.41
C ALA A 126 41.38 28.61 -3.94
N SER A 127 42.49 28.56 -4.65
CA SER A 127 43.73 27.84 -4.38
C SER A 127 44.55 28.48 -3.25
N SER A 128 45.69 27.84 -2.95
CA SER A 128 46.92 28.34 -2.29
C SER A 128 47.06 28.03 -0.78
N SER A 129 48.05 27.20 -0.46
CA SER A 129 49.35 27.55 0.16
C SER A 129 49.22 27.70 1.69
N GLY A 130 49.84 26.87 2.52
CA GLY A 130 51.28 26.71 2.67
C GLY A 130 51.65 27.13 4.11
N GLY A 131 52.73 26.57 4.66
CA GLY A 131 53.34 27.11 5.88
C GLY A 131 53.37 26.14 7.05
N GLY A 132 54.60 25.76 7.44
CA GLY A 132 54.90 24.86 8.54
C GLY A 132 54.86 25.51 9.92
N GLY A 133 55.38 24.79 10.91
CA GLY A 133 55.57 25.32 12.25
C GLY A 133 55.63 24.23 13.31
N GLY A 134 56.77 23.55 13.42
CA GLY A 134 57.09 22.84 14.65
C GLY A 134 57.49 23.83 15.76
N SER A 135 57.05 23.60 16.99
CA SER A 135 57.84 23.81 18.22
C SER A 135 57.02 23.64 19.51
N ARG A 136 57.59 22.80 20.40
CA ARG A 136 57.87 23.05 21.82
C ARG A 136 56.75 22.97 22.89
N ALA A 137 56.98 21.98 23.77
CA ALA A 137 57.28 22.11 25.21
C ALA A 137 56.16 22.29 26.27
N GLY A 138 56.34 21.55 27.36
CA GLY A 138 55.80 21.80 28.72
C GLY A 138 54.44 21.15 28.97
N GLY A 139 54.17 20.46 30.07
CA GLY A 139 54.89 20.23 31.32
C GLY A 139 53.95 19.50 32.29
N SER A 140 54.57 18.84 33.28
CA SER A 140 54.06 18.47 34.61
C SER A 140 52.62 17.96 34.78
N SER A 141 52.50 16.71 35.23
CA SER A 141 52.20 16.40 36.64
C SER A 141 52.42 14.92 36.94
#